data_AF-A0AA40P290-F1
#
_entry.id   AF-A0AA40P290-F1
#
_cell.length_a   1.000
_cell.length_b   1.000
_cell.length_c   1.000
_cell.angle_alpha   90.00
_cell.angle_beta   90.00
_cell.angle_gamma   90.00
#
_symmetry.space_group_name_H-M   'P 1'
#
loop_
_entity.id
_entity.type
_entity.pdbx_description
1 polymer ?
#
loop_
_entity_poly.entity_id
_entity_poly.type
_entity_poly.pdbx_seq_one_letter_code
_entity_poly.pdbx_strand_id
1 'polypeptide(L)' 'MLWPDTLSIGPDGYLYFIVNQLHRQAGFNSGHDKRAKPYSLLRVKVDAAPAPTH' A
#
# COMPACT_ATOMS: atom_id res chain seq x y z
N MET A 1 -11.47 -0.84 0.23
CA MET A 1 -10.00 -0.68 0.27
C MET A 1 -9.70 0.42 1.28
N LEU A 2 -9.12 0.11 2.45
CA LEU A 2 -9.09 1.04 3.59
C LEU A 2 -7.71 1.30 4.22
N TRP A 3 -6.63 0.70 3.70
CA TRP A 3 -5.29 0.93 4.29
C TRP A 3 -4.16 0.69 3.28
N PRO A 4 -3.74 1.73 2.52
CA PRO A 4 -2.47 1.70 1.79
C PRO A 4 -1.31 1.84 2.80
N ASP A 5 -0.35 0.94 2.74
CA ASP A 5 0.73 0.86 3.74
C ASP A 5 2.08 1.37 3.21
N THR A 6 2.33 1.15 1.93
CA THR A 6 3.55 1.56 1.25
C THR A 6 3.18 2.32 -0.01
N LEU A 7 3.86 3.44 -0.25
CA LEU A 7 3.72 4.28 -1.43
C LEU A 7 5.08 4.45 -2.09
N SER A 8 5.17 4.30 -3.40
CA SER A 8 6.39 4.56 -4.17
C SER A 8 6.06 5.07 -5.57
N ILE A 9 6.78 6.07 -6.04
CA ILE A 9 6.68 6.56 -7.42
C ILE A 9 7.73 5.82 -8.25
N GLY A 10 7.32 5.22 -9.36
CA GLY A 10 8.21 4.58 -10.32
C GLY A 10 8.76 5.57 -11.36
N PRO A 11 9.86 5.22 -12.05
CA PRO A 11 10.38 6.03 -13.16
C PRO A 11 9.43 6.13 -14.37
N ASP A 12 8.36 5.32 -14.39
CA ASP A 12 7.29 5.30 -15.38
C ASP A 12 6.13 6.29 -15.10
N GLY A 13 6.26 7.09 -14.03
CA GLY A 13 5.28 8.12 -13.67
C GLY A 13 4.02 7.57 -12.99
N TYR A 14 4.10 6.37 -12.40
CA TYR A 14 3.02 5.77 -11.63
C TYR A 14 3.33 5.80 -10.13
N LEU A 15 2.31 6.11 -9.33
CA LEU A 15 2.30 5.88 -7.90
C LEU A 15 1.81 4.46 -7.64
N TYR A 16 2.68 3.62 -7.10
CA TYR A 16 2.41 2.27 -6.66
C TYR A 16 2.07 2.26 -5.18
N PHE A 17 1.07 1.46 -4.79
CA PHE A 17 0.75 1.27 -3.38
C PHE A 17 0.20 -0.12 -3.07
N ILE A 18 0.56 -0.61 -1.88
CA ILE A 18 0.15 -1.92 -1.37
C ILE A 18 -0.98 -1.75 -0.36
N VAL A 19 -2.07 -2.48 -0.54
CA VAL A 19 -3.20 -2.54 0.41
C VAL A 19 -3.06 -3.80 1.26
N ASN A 20 -2.31 -3.72 2.35
CA ASN A 20 -1.96 -4.86 3.22
C ASN A 20 -3.00 -5.16 4.32
N GLN A 21 -4.04 -4.31 4.45
CA GLN A 21 -5.07 -4.43 5.47
C GLN A 21 -4.51 -4.47 6.91
N LEU A 22 -3.49 -3.64 7.22
CA LEU A 22 -2.82 -3.61 8.53
C LEU A 22 -3.80 -3.58 9.71
N HIS A 23 -4.84 -2.75 9.62
CA HIS A 23 -5.91 -2.63 10.63
C HIS A 23 -6.69 -3.92 10.90
N ARG A 24 -6.56 -4.97 10.06
CA ARG A 24 -7.19 -6.29 10.25
C ARG A 24 -6.25 -7.30 10.91
N GLN A 25 -4.99 -6.94 11.18
CA GLN A 25 -4.05 -7.83 11.86
C GLN A 25 -4.48 -8.08 13.30
N ALA A 26 -4.07 -9.23 13.83
CA ALA A 26 -4.36 -9.69 15.19
C ALA A 26 -3.97 -8.66 16.26
N GLY A 27 -2.83 -7.98 16.10
CA GLY A 27 -2.36 -6.93 17.01
C GLY A 27 -3.33 -5.74 17.13
N PHE A 28 -4.18 -5.52 16.12
CA PHE A 28 -5.21 -4.47 16.10
C PHE A 28 -6.64 -5.00 16.26
N ASN A 29 -6.83 -6.31 16.48
CA ASN A 29 -8.13 -6.98 16.51
C ASN A 29 -8.26 -7.99 17.66
N SER A 30 -7.81 -7.62 18.86
CA SER A 30 -7.94 -8.46 20.06
C SER A 30 -7.40 -9.88 19.87
N GLY A 31 -6.30 -10.03 19.11
CA GLY A 31 -5.67 -11.32 18.81
C GLY A 31 -6.23 -12.05 17.59
N HIS A 32 -7.29 -11.56 16.94
CA HIS A 32 -7.89 -12.21 15.77
C HIS A 32 -7.39 -11.60 14.47
N ASP A 33 -6.68 -12.39 13.66
CA ASP A 33 -6.33 -11.98 12.30
C ASP A 33 -7.57 -12.04 11.40
N LYS A 34 -8.05 -10.88 10.99
CA LYS A 34 -9.20 -10.75 10.11
C LYS A 34 -8.80 -10.51 8.66
N ARG A 35 -7.52 -10.46 8.30
CA ARG A 35 -7.09 -10.14 6.92
C ARG A 35 -7.68 -11.11 5.91
N ALA A 36 -8.12 -10.59 4.76
CA ALA A 36 -8.59 -11.40 3.65
C ALA A 36 -7.56 -11.36 2.51
N LYS A 37 -7.02 -12.52 2.13
CA LYS A 37 -6.07 -12.67 1.02
C LYS A 37 -6.85 -12.91 -0.30
N PRO A 38 -6.26 -12.57 -1.47
CA PRO A 38 -4.95 -11.96 -1.67
C PRO A 38 -4.89 -10.46 -1.33
N TYR A 39 -3.69 -9.95 -1.04
CA TYR A 39 -3.46 -8.50 -0.94
C TYR A 39 -3.47 -7.85 -2.33
N SER A 40 -3.71 -6.54 -2.39
CA SER A 40 -3.77 -5.81 -3.65
C SER A 40 -2.56 -4.91 -3.81
N LEU A 41 -1.86 -5.02 -4.94
CA LEU A 41 -0.95 -4.01 -5.46
C LEU A 41 -1.72 -3.19 -6.50
N LEU A 42 -1.76 -1.88 -6.31
CA LEU A 42 -2.50 -0.96 -7.15
C LEU A 42 -1.57 0.14 -7.65
N ARG A 43 -1.91 0.73 -8.79
CA ARG A 43 -1.17 1.87 -9.35
C ARG A 43 -2.12 2.92 -9.91
N VAL A 44 -1.69 4.18 -9.82
CA VAL A 44 -2.36 5.33 -10.47
C VAL A 44 -1.33 6.18 -11.18
N LYS A 45 -1.65 6.67 -12.38
CA LYS A 45 -0.79 7.57 -13.15
C LYS A 45 -0.74 8.91 -12.42
N VAL A 46 0.47 9.40 -12.14
CA VAL A 46 0.68 10.71 -11.50
C VAL A 46 1.62 11.62 -12.29
N ASP A 47 2.27 11.09 -13.33
CA ASP A 47 3.19 11.81 -14.22
C ASP A 47 4.31 12.57 -13.49
N ALA A 48 4.72 12.04 -12.33
CA ALA A 48 5.79 12.55 -11.50
C ALA A 48 6.94 11.54 -11.42
N ALA A 49 8.16 12.05 -11.28
CA ALA A 49 9.34 11.24 -11.00
C ALA A 49 9.52 11.02 -9.48
N PRO A 50 10.31 10.03 -9.05
CA PRO A 50 10.67 9.87 -7.64
C PRO A 50 11.30 11.14 -7.05
N ALA A 51 11.10 11.38 -5.75
CA ALA A 51 11.75 12.48 -5.06
C ALA A 51 13.28 12.32 -5.10
N PRO A 52 14.05 13.42 -5.24
CA PRO A 52 15.51 13.36 -5.20
C PRO A 52 16.02 12.81 -3.86
N THR A 53 16.99 11.89 -3.90
CA THR A 53 17.74 11.47 -2.71
C THR A 53 19.05 12.26 -2.68
N HIS A 54 19.11 13.29 -1.85
CA HIS A 54 20.34 14.07 -1.59
C HIS A 54 21.19 13.41 -0.51
#